data_AF-A0AAU5PPA1-F1
#
_entry.id   AF-A0AAU5PPA1-F1
#
_cell.length_a   1.000
_cell.length_b   1.000
_cell.length_c   1.000
_cell.angle_alpha   90.00
_cell.angle_beta   90.00
_cell.angle_gamma   90.00
#
_symmetry.space_group_name_H-M   'P 1'
#
loop_
_entity.id
_entity.type
_entity.pdbx_description
1 polymer ?
#
loop_
_entity_poly.entity_id
_entity_poly.type
_entity_poly.pdbx_seq_one_letter_code
_entity_poly.pdbx_strand_id
1 'polypeptide(L)'
;MTLGAELGYAYALASVERPAEALPHIRRALAGYERIFAPDYPLLLNARQTLSVVLDALGQHADAIEQGEMLVAGRIRVLGPAHPWTVHAEELLRTYREGAARTA
;
A
#
# COMPACT_ATOMS: atom_id res chain seq x y z
N MET A 1 -16.89 11.56 7.29
CA MET A 1 -15.83 10.65 7.79
C MET A 1 -14.48 11.24 7.44
N THR A 2 -13.57 11.36 8.40
CA THR A 2 -12.20 11.88 8.18
C THR A 2 -11.38 10.86 7.38
N LEU A 3 -10.41 11.33 6.58
CA LEU A 3 -9.58 10.44 5.75
C LEU A 3 -8.86 9.36 6.60
N GLY A 4 -8.51 9.67 7.85
CA GLY A 4 -7.93 8.70 8.80
C GLY A 4 -8.87 7.52 9.11
N ALA A 5 -10.18 7.78 9.22
CA ALA A 5 -11.19 6.74 9.42
C ALA A 5 -11.37 5.88 8.17
N GLU A 6 -11.25 6.46 6.96
CA GLU A 6 -11.28 5.71 5.69
C GLU A 6 -10.07 4.79 5.55
N LEU A 7 -8.87 5.20 6.01
CA LEU A 7 -7.68 4.35 5.99
C LEU A 7 -7.76 3.21 7.01
N GLY A 8 -8.26 3.49 8.22
CA GLY A 8 -8.52 2.44 9.22
C GLY A 8 -9.60 1.45 8.75
N TYR A 9 -10.64 1.94 8.09
CA TYR A 9 -11.68 1.11 7.48
C TYR A 9 -11.14 0.27 6.31
N ALA A 10 -10.28 0.83 5.46
CA ALA A 10 -9.61 0.09 4.40
C ALA A 10 -8.68 -1.01 4.93
N TYR A 11 -7.94 -0.76 6.02
CA TYR A 11 -7.14 -1.78 6.70
C TYR A 11 -8.03 -2.90 7.25
N ALA A 12 -9.17 -2.55 7.85
CA ALA A 12 -10.15 -3.52 8.32
C ALA A 12 -10.77 -4.32 7.16
N LEU A 13 -11.09 -3.69 6.03
CA LEU A 13 -11.64 -4.40 4.86
C LEU A 13 -10.62 -5.34 4.20
N ALA A 14 -9.34 -4.94 4.14
CA ALA A 14 -8.27 -5.82 3.67
C ALA A 14 -8.12 -7.07 4.55
N SER A 15 -8.47 -6.98 5.84
CA SER A 15 -8.50 -8.12 6.78
C SER A 15 -9.80 -8.95 6.75
N VAL A 16 -10.85 -8.52 6.03
CA VAL A 16 -12.19 -9.17 6.02
C VAL A 16 -12.56 -9.70 4.63
N GLU A 17 -11.57 -10.19 3.86
CA GLU A 17 -11.77 -11.01 2.65
C GLU A 17 -12.61 -10.38 1.51
N ARG A 18 -12.79 -9.04 1.47
CA ARG A 18 -13.48 -8.33 0.36
C ARG A 18 -12.58 -7.30 -0.34
N PRO A 19 -11.44 -7.72 -0.92
CA PRO A 19 -10.44 -6.81 -1.49
C PRO A 19 -10.99 -5.95 -2.65
N ALA A 20 -11.92 -6.50 -3.45
CA ALA A 20 -12.53 -5.80 -4.57
C ALA A 20 -13.33 -4.57 -4.14
N GLU A 21 -13.97 -4.63 -2.96
CA GLU A 21 -14.78 -3.53 -2.44
C GLU A 21 -13.95 -2.50 -1.70
N ALA A 22 -12.81 -2.90 -1.12
CA ALA A 22 -11.88 -1.99 -0.46
C ALA A 22 -11.17 -1.04 -1.44
N LEU A 23 -10.86 -1.52 -2.64
CA LEU A 23 -10.06 -0.80 -3.65
C LEU A 23 -10.54 0.62 -3.96
N PRO A 24 -11.83 0.89 -4.28
CA PRO A 24 -12.31 2.25 -4.55
C PRO A 24 -12.17 3.18 -3.35
N HIS A 25 -12.38 2.69 -2.13
CA HIS A 25 -12.23 3.48 -0.90
C HIS A 25 -10.77 3.86 -0.66
N ILE A 26 -9.84 2.91 -0.84
CA ILE A 26 -8.40 3.14 -0.72
C ILE A 26 -7.93 4.20 -1.73
N ARG A 27 -8.32 4.06 -3.00
CA ARG A 27 -7.94 5.03 -4.06
C ARG A 27 -8.45 6.43 -3.76
N ARG A 28 -9.69 6.56 -3.29
CA ARG A 28 -10.27 7.85 -2.90
C ARG A 28 -9.54 8.47 -1.71
N ALA A 29 -9.20 7.67 -0.70
CA ALA A 29 -8.42 8.14 0.44
C ALA A 29 -7.01 8.60 0.01
N LEU A 30 -6.33 7.84 -0.84
CA LEU A 30 -5.00 8.16 -1.37
C LEU A 30 -5.01 9.50 -2.11
N ALA A 31 -5.94 9.67 -3.07
CA ALA A 31 -6.07 10.92 -3.82
C ALA A 31 -6.45 12.11 -2.95
N GLY A 32 -7.21 11.89 -1.87
CA GLY A 32 -7.50 12.91 -0.87
C GLY A 32 -6.25 13.31 -0.08
N TYR A 33 -5.43 12.33 0.32
CA TYR A 33 -4.19 12.55 1.04
C TYR A 33 -3.13 13.23 0.20
N GLU A 34 -2.96 12.86 -1.07
CA GLU A 34 -1.99 13.45 -2.00
C GLU A 34 -2.22 14.96 -2.24
N ARG A 35 -3.45 15.46 -2.02
CA ARG A 35 -3.76 16.89 -2.12
C ARG A 35 -3.40 17.69 -0.88
N ILE A 36 -3.23 17.03 0.26
CA ILE A 36 -3.08 17.68 1.57
C ILE A 36 -1.66 17.49 2.10
N PHE A 37 -1.08 16.32 1.86
CA PHE A 37 0.18 15.91 2.46
C PHE A 37 1.27 15.74 1.42
N ALA A 38 2.51 15.98 1.85
CA ALA A 38 3.68 15.64 1.06
C ALA A 38 3.70 14.13 0.74
N PRO A 39 4.30 13.70 -0.39
CA PRO A 39 4.32 12.29 -0.81
C PRO A 39 4.89 11.30 0.21
N ASP A 40 5.79 11.79 1.08
CA ASP A 40 6.46 10.99 2.11
C ASP A 40 5.74 11.01 3.47
N TYR A 41 4.55 11.60 3.54
CA TYR A 41 3.81 11.67 4.79
C TYR A 41 3.40 10.27 5.27
N PRO A 42 3.58 9.93 6.57
CA PRO A 42 3.37 8.57 7.06
C PRO A 42 1.99 7.97 6.75
N LEU A 43 0.91 8.76 6.79
CA LEU A 43 -0.43 8.27 6.43
C LEU A 43 -0.54 7.90 4.95
N LEU A 44 0.16 8.61 4.08
CA LEU A 44 0.17 8.35 2.63
C LEU A 44 0.95 7.07 2.34
N LEU A 45 2.08 6.86 3.02
CA LEU A 45 2.84 5.60 2.97
C LEU A 45 2.01 4.40 3.47
N ASN A 46 1.28 4.55 4.59
CA ASN A 46 0.40 3.48 5.07
C ASN A 46 -0.73 3.17 4.08
N ALA A 47 -1.32 4.19 3.45
CA ALA A 47 -2.34 4.00 2.44
C ALA A 47 -1.81 3.30 1.18
N ARG A 48 -0.57 3.60 0.75
CA ARG A 48 0.11 2.87 -0.34
C ARG A 48 0.35 1.40 0.01
N GLN A 49 0.75 1.09 1.24
CA GLN A 49 0.90 -0.31 1.67
C GLN A 49 -0.42 -1.08 1.59
N THR A 50 -1.52 -0.49 2.09
CA THR A 50 -2.83 -1.14 2.00
C THR A 50 -3.24 -1.36 0.54
N LEU A 51 -2.98 -0.38 -0.33
CA LEU A 51 -3.25 -0.50 -1.76
C LEU A 51 -2.45 -1.64 -2.41
N SER A 52 -1.14 -1.74 -2.14
CA SER A 52 -0.30 -2.79 -2.73
C SER A 52 -0.76 -4.19 -2.32
N VAL A 53 -1.14 -4.38 -1.05
CA VAL A 53 -1.66 -5.66 -0.54
C VAL A 53 -2.98 -6.04 -1.22
N VAL A 54 -3.90 -5.09 -1.37
CA VAL A 54 -5.19 -5.34 -2.03
C VAL A 54 -5.02 -5.64 -3.51
N LEU A 55 -4.12 -4.93 -4.21
CA LEU A 55 -3.84 -5.19 -5.63
C LEU A 55 -3.26 -6.59 -5.84
N ASP A 56 -2.33 -7.02 -4.99
CA ASP A 56 -1.76 -8.38 -5.05
C ASP A 56 -2.82 -9.45 -4.81
N ALA A 57 -3.70 -9.26 -3.80
CA ALA A 57 -4.80 -10.17 -3.52
C ALA A 57 -5.83 -10.27 -4.67
N LEU A 58 -5.93 -9.25 -5.52
CA LEU A 58 -6.76 -9.25 -6.72
C LEU A 58 -6.04 -9.79 -7.97
N GLY A 59 -4.81 -10.29 -7.82
CA GLY A 59 -3.97 -10.78 -8.94
C GLY A 59 -3.38 -9.67 -9.81
N GLN A 60 -3.51 -8.39 -9.39
CA GLN A 60 -2.96 -7.24 -10.10
C GLN A 60 -1.49 -7.01 -9.68
N HIS A 61 -0.65 -8.02 -9.89
CA HIS A 61 0.72 -8.04 -9.36
C HIS A 61 1.60 -6.89 -9.87
N ALA A 62 1.42 -6.46 -11.13
CA ALA A 62 2.18 -5.34 -11.69
C ALA A 62 1.89 -4.03 -10.94
N ASP A 63 0.61 -3.72 -10.71
CA ASP A 63 0.19 -2.53 -9.96
C ASP A 63 0.63 -2.63 -8.49
N ALA A 64 0.59 -3.84 -7.90
CA ALA A 64 1.06 -4.07 -6.52
C ALA A 64 2.56 -3.79 -6.38
N ILE A 65 3.37 -4.22 -7.35
CA ILE A 65 4.81 -3.96 -7.41
C ILE A 65 5.08 -2.45 -7.50
N GLU A 66 4.41 -1.74 -8.40
CA GLU A 66 4.57 -0.29 -8.54
C GLU A 66 4.30 0.44 -7.21
N GLN A 67 3.18 0.13 -6.56
CA GLN A 67 2.84 0.74 -5.26
C GLN A 67 3.84 0.35 -4.16
N GLY A 68 4.33 -0.90 -4.17
CA GLY A 68 5.35 -1.38 -3.24
C GLY A 68 6.70 -0.66 -3.41
N GLU A 69 7.12 -0.39 -4.65
CA GLU A 69 8.35 0.35 -4.93
C GLU A 69 8.29 1.79 -4.42
N MET A 70 7.16 2.47 -4.64
CA MET A 70 6.92 3.82 -4.11
C MET A 70 6.93 3.83 -2.58
N LEU A 71 6.31 2.82 -1.95
CA LEU A 71 6.27 2.66 -0.50
C LEU A 71 7.67 2.49 0.09
N VAL A 72 8.48 1.56 -0.46
CA VAL A 72 9.85 1.30 0.00
C VAL A 72 10.68 2.57 -0.12
N ALA A 73 10.65 3.23 -1.29
CA ALA A 73 11.42 4.46 -1.51
C ALA A 73 11.04 5.57 -0.51
N GLY A 74 9.75 5.75 -0.22
CA GLY A 74 9.27 6.72 0.78
C GLY A 74 9.70 6.36 2.20
N ARG A 75 9.59 5.09 2.60
CA ARG A 75 10.02 4.64 3.94
C ARG A 75 11.53 4.74 4.13
N ILE A 76 12.34 4.46 3.12
CA ILE A 76 13.78 4.70 3.16
C ILE A 76 14.08 6.17 3.43
N ARG A 77 13.42 7.11 2.74
CA ARG A 77 13.63 8.56 2.93
C ARG A 77 13.26 9.03 4.33
N VAL A 78 12.16 8.52 4.90
CA VAL A 78 11.61 9.02 6.17
C VAL A 78 12.21 8.32 7.39
N LEU A 79 12.40 7.00 7.31
CA LEU A 79 12.71 6.13 8.45
C LEU A 79 14.11 5.51 8.36
N GLY A 80 14.70 5.50 7.17
CA GLY A 80 15.94 4.81 6.87
C GLY A 80 15.74 3.34 6.43
N PRO A 81 16.78 2.73 5.83
CA PRO A 81 16.70 1.39 5.24
C PRO A 81 16.56 0.27 6.28
N ALA A 82 17.16 0.42 7.48
CA ALA A 82 17.13 -0.59 8.53
C ALA A 82 15.87 -0.55 9.41
N HIS A 83 14.95 0.39 9.17
CA HIS A 83 13.76 0.51 9.99
C HIS A 83 12.83 -0.69 9.77
N PRO A 84 12.21 -1.29 10.81
CA PRO A 84 11.37 -2.48 10.67
C PRO A 84 10.26 -2.36 9.61
N TRP A 85 9.62 -1.19 9.50
CA TRP A 85 8.62 -0.93 8.47
C TRP A 85 9.18 -0.86 7.05
N THR A 86 10.43 -0.43 6.88
CA THR A 86 11.09 -0.43 5.57
C THR A 86 11.38 -1.86 5.15
N VAL A 87 11.99 -2.65 6.04
CA VAL A 87 12.29 -4.07 5.82
C VAL A 87 11.02 -4.86 5.48
N HIS A 88 9.93 -4.63 6.22
CA HIS A 88 8.65 -5.28 5.95
C HIS A 88 8.07 -4.91 4.56
N ALA A 89 8.21 -3.65 4.13
CA ALA A 89 7.78 -3.24 2.80
C ALA A 89 8.61 -3.90 1.68
N GLU A 90 9.91 -4.08 1.91
CA GLU A 90 10.80 -4.79 0.98
C GLU A 90 10.44 -6.29 0.87
N GLU A 91 10.06 -6.92 1.98
CA GLU A 91 9.56 -8.31 2.00
C GLU A 91 8.25 -8.47 1.23
N LEU A 92 7.30 -7.55 1.42
CA LEU A 92 6.05 -7.52 0.64
C LEU A 92 6.35 -7.39 -0.86
N LEU A 93 7.21 -6.42 -1.24
CA LEU A 93 7.59 -6.21 -2.63
C LEU A 93 8.26 -7.45 -3.25
N ARG A 94 9.08 -8.18 -2.49
CA ARG A 94 9.66 -9.45 -2.92
C ARG A 94 8.58 -10.48 -3.20
N THR A 95 7.63 -10.63 -2.28
CA THR A 95 6.48 -11.55 -2.43
C THR A 95 5.68 -11.24 -3.70
N TYR A 96 5.41 -9.96 -3.99
CA TYR A 96 4.67 -9.56 -5.19
C TYR A 96 5.41 -9.95 -6.48
N ARG A 97 6.73 -9.76 -6.51
CA ARG A 97 7.58 -10.15 -7.65
C ARG A 97 7.62 -11.67 -7.87
N GLU A 98 7.69 -12.43 -6.79
CA GLU A 98 7.60 -13.90 -6.82
C GLU A 98 6.20 -14.38 -7.24
N GLY A 99 5.14 -13.68 -6.85
CA GLY A 99 3.77 -13.91 -7.31
C GLY A 99 3.64 -13.70 -8.82
N ALA A 100 4.09 -12.54 -9.31
CA ALA A 100 4.07 -12.19 -10.73
C ALA A 100 4.83 -13.22 -11.60
N ALA A 101 5.99 -13.69 -11.12
CA ALA A 101 6.80 -14.69 -11.82
C ALA A 101 6.15 -16.09 -11.88
N ARG A 102 5.25 -16.42 -10.95
CA ARG A 102 4.50 -17.68 -10.97
C ARG A 102 3.29 -17.65 -11.90
N THR A 103 2.78 -16.46 -12.20
CA THR A 103 1.59 -16.24 -13.04
C THR A 103 1.92 -15.90 -14.50
N ALA A 104 3.20 -15.66 -14.82
CA ALA A 104 3.70 -15.37 -16.16
C ALA A 104 4.12 -16.65 -16.90
#